data_AF-A0A069JA82-F1
#
_entry.id   AF-A0A069JA82-F1
#
_cell.length_a   1.000
_cell.length_b   1.000
_cell.length_c   1.000
_cell.angle_alpha   90.00
_cell.angle_beta   90.00
_cell.angle_gamma   90.00
#
_symmetry.space_group_name_H-M   'P 1'
#
loop_
_entity.id
_entity.type
_entity.pdbx_description
1 polymer ?
#
loop_
_entity_poly.entity_id
_entity_poly.type
_entity_poly.pdbx_seq_one_letter_code
_entity_poly.pdbx_strand_id
1 'polypeptide(L)'
;MSRAIHVFRTPDRFVAGTVGEPGDRSFYLQAVHESRVVSVLLEKQQVQVLADRMGLLLEEVHRRFGTEVPPQADDVSDLSPLVTPLDAEFRVGTMGLGWDADAGAVVVELLAVSETEFDESVVLDDADDGPDAVRVFLTPEQAREFSLRSERVIAAGRAPCPLCGEPLAPEGHVCIRTNGYRRGESFGFAIDDADDDEV
;
A
#
# COMPACT_ATOMS: atom_id res chain seq x y z
N MET A 1 -1.94 -29.31 -7.37
CA MET A 1 -3.26 -28.79 -6.96
C MET A 1 -3.61 -27.71 -7.97
N SER A 2 -4.87 -27.58 -8.37
CA SER A 2 -5.32 -26.47 -9.22
C SER A 2 -5.17 -25.16 -8.45
N ARG A 3 -4.71 -24.10 -9.13
CA ARG A 3 -4.55 -22.78 -8.51
C ARG A 3 -5.86 -22.16 -8.02
N ALA A 4 -5.78 -21.25 -7.07
CA ALA A 4 -6.91 -20.46 -6.57
C ALA A 4 -6.88 -19.03 -7.16
N ILE A 5 -7.98 -18.60 -7.79
CA ILE A 5 -8.15 -17.24 -8.31
C ILE A 5 -9.29 -16.56 -7.56
N HIS A 6 -8.97 -15.53 -6.79
CA HIS A 6 -9.94 -14.73 -6.07
C HIS A 6 -10.31 -13.48 -6.87
N VAL A 7 -11.50 -13.48 -7.48
CA VAL A 7 -12.00 -12.33 -8.23
C VAL A 7 -12.97 -11.49 -7.39
N PHE A 8 -12.75 -10.18 -7.38
CA PHE A 8 -13.59 -9.15 -6.77
C PHE A 8 -13.98 -8.10 -7.81
N ARG A 9 -15.20 -8.20 -8.34
CA ARG A 9 -15.69 -7.26 -9.38
C ARG A 9 -16.23 -5.95 -8.82
N THR A 10 -16.75 -6.00 -7.61
CA THR A 10 -17.38 -4.86 -6.92
C THR A 10 -16.98 -4.91 -5.45
N PRO A 11 -15.69 -4.79 -5.12
CA PRO A 11 -15.25 -4.81 -3.73
C PRO A 11 -15.88 -3.63 -2.97
N ASP A 12 -16.33 -3.89 -1.74
CA ASP A 12 -16.78 -2.83 -0.85
C ASP A 12 -15.59 -2.05 -0.29
N ARG A 13 -14.44 -2.72 -0.17
CA ARG A 13 -13.22 -2.13 0.37
C ARG A 13 -11.99 -2.80 -0.22
N PHE A 14 -11.04 -1.98 -0.67
CA PHE A 14 -9.71 -2.43 -1.10
C PHE A 14 -8.65 -1.51 -0.50
N VAL A 15 -7.88 -2.03 0.46
CA VAL A 15 -6.98 -1.18 1.26
C VAL A 15 -5.64 -1.84 1.52
N ALA A 16 -4.60 -1.03 1.59
CA ALA A 16 -3.34 -1.39 2.21
C ALA A 16 -3.37 -1.12 3.71
N GLY A 17 -2.72 -1.99 4.47
CA GLY A 17 -2.47 -1.81 5.89
C GLY A 17 -1.18 -2.48 6.33
N THR A 18 -0.81 -2.26 7.58
CA THR A 18 0.42 -2.81 8.14
C THR A 18 0.22 -3.23 9.58
N VAL A 19 0.95 -4.27 9.99
CA VAL A 19 0.96 -4.82 11.35
C VAL A 19 2.41 -5.03 11.77
N GLY A 20 2.71 -4.75 13.04
CA GLY A 20 4.04 -4.86 13.62
C GLY A 20 4.64 -3.52 14.04
N GLU A 21 5.83 -3.57 14.62
CA GLU A 21 6.55 -2.40 15.12
C GLU A 21 7.32 -1.69 13.99
N PRO A 22 7.57 -0.36 14.08
CA PRO A 22 8.40 0.35 13.11
C PRO A 22 9.78 -0.31 12.94
N GLY A 23 10.04 -0.85 11.75
CA GLY A 23 11.28 -1.60 11.44
C GLY A 23 11.03 -3.08 11.13
N ASP A 24 9.99 -3.67 11.71
CA ASP A 24 9.57 -5.06 11.48
C ASP A 24 8.08 -5.14 11.15
N ARG A 25 7.69 -4.34 10.14
CA ARG A 25 6.30 -4.21 9.70
C ARG A 25 6.01 -5.16 8.55
N SER A 26 4.98 -5.97 8.70
CA SER A 26 4.37 -6.70 7.58
C SER A 26 3.30 -5.84 6.91
N PHE A 27 3.26 -5.84 5.58
CA PHE A 27 2.26 -5.12 4.80
C PHE A 27 1.25 -6.12 4.23
N TYR A 28 -0.01 -5.72 4.28
CA TYR A 28 -1.13 -6.52 3.77
C TYR A 28 -1.95 -5.68 2.82
N LEU A 29 -2.39 -6.29 1.72
CA LEU A 29 -3.53 -5.81 0.94
C LEU A 29 -4.76 -6.63 1.30
N GLN A 30 -5.87 -5.95 1.51
CA GLN A 30 -7.13 -6.59 1.85
C GLN A 30 -8.22 -6.16 0.86
N ALA A 31 -8.86 -7.15 0.24
CA ALA A 31 -10.08 -6.99 -0.54
C ALA A 31 -11.26 -7.55 0.25
N VAL A 32 -12.32 -6.75 0.40
CA VAL A 32 -13.54 -7.11 1.12
C VAL A 32 -14.73 -6.97 0.20
N HIS A 33 -15.59 -7.97 0.20
CA HIS A 33 -16.93 -7.90 -0.39
C HIS A 33 -17.90 -8.69 0.48
N GLU A 34 -18.87 -8.00 1.07
CA GLU A 34 -19.81 -8.51 2.06
C GLU A 34 -19.07 -9.22 3.22
N SER A 35 -19.27 -10.53 3.37
CA SER A 35 -18.60 -11.35 4.39
C SER A 35 -17.29 -11.97 3.90
N ARG A 36 -16.92 -11.77 2.62
CA ARG A 36 -15.71 -12.35 2.04
C ARG A 36 -14.55 -11.37 2.17
N VAL A 37 -13.52 -11.78 2.90
CA VAL A 37 -12.28 -11.03 3.09
C VAL A 37 -11.14 -11.88 2.56
N VAL A 38 -10.33 -11.30 1.68
CA VAL A 38 -9.07 -11.91 1.23
C VAL A 38 -7.94 -10.95 1.58
N SER A 39 -6.93 -11.48 2.27
CA SER A 39 -5.72 -10.73 2.61
C SER A 39 -4.50 -11.38 1.97
N VAL A 40 -3.60 -10.57 1.41
CA VAL A 40 -2.33 -11.04 0.84
C VAL A 40 -1.16 -10.23 1.39
N LEU A 41 0.01 -10.86 1.49
CA LEU A 41 1.23 -10.27 2.02
C LEU A 41 2.04 -9.61 0.92
N LEU A 42 2.51 -8.38 1.17
CA LEU A 42 3.34 -7.62 0.24
C LEU A 42 4.58 -7.06 0.94
N GLU A 43 5.59 -6.77 0.14
CA GLU A 43 6.69 -5.91 0.55
C GLU A 43 6.28 -4.44 0.52
N LYS A 44 6.92 -3.62 1.38
CA LYS A 44 6.72 -2.16 1.39
C LYS A 44 6.88 -1.53 0.01
N GLN A 45 7.91 -1.94 -0.73
CA GLN A 45 8.21 -1.41 -2.07
C GLN A 45 7.12 -1.77 -3.07
N GLN A 46 6.53 -2.97 -2.98
CA GLN A 46 5.43 -3.37 -3.83
C GLN A 46 4.19 -2.50 -3.59
N VAL A 47 3.82 -2.25 -2.31
CA VAL A 47 2.69 -1.36 -1.99
C VAL A 47 2.94 0.06 -2.53
N GLN A 48 4.16 0.57 -2.40
CA GLN A 48 4.53 1.89 -2.92
C GLN A 48 4.39 1.96 -4.44
N VAL A 49 4.99 0.99 -5.16
CA VAL A 49 4.90 0.93 -6.62
C VAL A 49 3.46 0.82 -7.10
N LEU A 50 2.64 0.02 -6.42
CA LEU A 50 1.23 -0.13 -6.78
C LEU A 50 0.46 1.19 -6.60
N ALA A 51 0.66 1.89 -5.47
CA ALA A 51 0.02 3.18 -5.20
C ALA A 51 0.41 4.25 -6.24
N ASP A 52 1.71 4.37 -6.53
CA ASP A 52 2.25 5.33 -7.50
C ASP A 52 1.72 5.03 -8.92
N ARG A 53 1.76 3.77 -9.35
CA ARG A 53 1.32 3.33 -10.68
C ARG A 53 -0.18 3.51 -10.88
N MET A 54 -0.97 3.31 -9.82
CA MET A 54 -2.42 3.56 -9.82
C MET A 54 -2.73 5.03 -10.12
N GLY A 55 -2.03 5.97 -9.47
CA GLY A 55 -2.19 7.41 -9.76
C GLY A 55 -1.86 7.76 -11.21
N LEU A 56 -0.72 7.27 -11.71
CA LEU A 56 -0.29 7.48 -13.10
C LEU A 56 -1.27 6.90 -14.12
N LEU A 57 -1.81 5.71 -13.86
CA LEU A 57 -2.79 5.08 -14.73
C LEU A 57 -4.05 5.94 -14.84
N LEU A 58 -4.58 6.41 -13.71
CA LEU A 58 -5.78 7.24 -13.68
C LEU A 58 -5.59 8.57 -14.44
N GLU A 59 -4.42 9.21 -14.29
CA GLU A 59 -4.09 10.43 -15.04
C GLU A 59 -4.03 10.17 -16.56
N GLU A 60 -3.43 9.07 -16.97
CA GLU A 60 -3.34 8.71 -18.38
C GLU A 60 -4.72 8.37 -18.96
N VAL A 61 -5.55 7.65 -18.20
CA VAL A 61 -6.92 7.31 -18.58
C VAL A 61 -7.78 8.56 -18.74
N HIS A 62 -7.70 9.49 -17.78
CA HIS A 62 -8.38 10.78 -17.88
C HIS A 62 -7.95 11.53 -19.15
N ARG A 63 -6.64 11.60 -19.42
CA ARG A 63 -6.09 12.31 -20.58
C ARG A 63 -6.51 11.68 -21.92
N ARG A 64 -6.51 10.34 -22.02
CA ARG A 64 -6.78 9.62 -23.28
C ARG A 64 -8.26 9.44 -23.57
N PHE A 65 -9.06 9.12 -22.55
CA PHE A 65 -10.44 8.69 -22.71
C PHE A 65 -11.44 9.71 -22.18
N GLY A 66 -10.99 10.77 -21.49
CA GLY A 66 -11.87 11.75 -20.87
C GLY A 66 -12.66 11.20 -19.69
N THR A 67 -12.26 10.04 -19.15
CA THR A 67 -12.89 9.43 -17.98
C THR A 67 -12.87 10.42 -16.83
N GLU A 68 -14.00 10.58 -16.17
CA GLU A 68 -14.09 11.41 -14.97
C GLU A 68 -13.32 10.71 -13.84
N VAL A 69 -12.17 11.27 -13.50
CA VAL A 69 -11.33 10.81 -12.41
C VAL A 69 -11.43 11.84 -11.30
N PRO A 70 -11.81 11.44 -10.07
CA PRO A 70 -11.91 12.37 -8.99
C PRO A 70 -10.54 13.02 -8.72
N PRO A 71 -10.52 14.32 -8.34
CA PRO A 71 -9.29 14.98 -7.95
C PRO A 71 -8.66 14.24 -6.76
N GLN A 72 -7.34 14.33 -6.65
CA GLN A 72 -6.67 13.81 -5.47
C GLN A 72 -7.11 14.63 -4.25
N ALA A 73 -7.72 13.95 -3.28
CA ALA A 73 -8.08 14.56 -2.00
C ALA A 73 -6.84 14.71 -1.11
N ASP A 74 -6.85 15.72 -0.25
CA ASP A 74 -5.78 15.92 0.73
C ASP A 74 -5.91 14.97 1.94
N ASP A 75 -7.14 14.53 2.23
CA ASP A 75 -7.46 13.69 3.39
C ASP A 75 -7.96 12.30 2.99
N VAL A 76 -7.55 11.30 3.77
CA VAL A 76 -7.99 9.91 3.62
C VAL A 76 -9.36 9.75 4.29
N SER A 77 -10.37 9.30 3.53
CA SER A 77 -11.72 9.05 4.03
C SER A 77 -11.81 7.82 4.94
N ASP A 78 -11.27 6.68 4.51
CA ASP A 78 -11.24 5.48 5.35
C ASP A 78 -9.95 5.43 6.20
N LEU A 79 -10.11 5.50 7.53
CA LEU A 79 -9.04 5.28 8.52
C LEU A 79 -9.24 4.00 9.33
N SER A 80 -10.25 3.20 8.98
CA SER A 80 -10.60 1.98 9.71
C SER A 80 -9.43 0.98 9.65
N PRO A 81 -9.22 0.17 10.71
CA PRO A 81 -8.18 -0.86 10.69
C PRO A 81 -8.48 -1.94 9.64
N LEU A 82 -7.51 -2.82 9.39
CA LEU A 82 -7.76 -4.03 8.60
C LEU A 82 -8.76 -4.93 9.34
N VAL A 83 -9.58 -5.67 8.59
CA VAL A 83 -10.50 -6.67 9.16
C VAL A 83 -9.68 -7.83 9.72
N THR A 84 -10.04 -8.27 10.92
CA THR A 84 -9.39 -9.40 11.61
C THR A 84 -10.29 -10.65 11.56
N PRO A 85 -9.73 -11.87 11.50
CA PRO A 85 -8.30 -12.22 11.53
C PRO A 85 -7.54 -11.90 10.23
N LEU A 86 -6.23 -11.68 10.33
CA LEU A 86 -5.34 -11.41 9.20
C LEU A 86 -4.63 -12.67 8.73
N ASP A 87 -5.42 -13.57 8.16
CA ASP A 87 -4.90 -14.78 7.53
C ASP A 87 -4.54 -14.44 6.08
N ALA A 88 -3.24 -14.47 5.77
CA ALA A 88 -2.76 -14.21 4.42
C ALA A 88 -2.90 -15.46 3.56
N GLU A 89 -3.54 -15.34 2.41
CA GLU A 89 -3.65 -16.43 1.43
C GLU A 89 -2.27 -16.79 0.88
N PHE A 90 -1.50 -15.77 0.48
CA PHE A 90 -0.14 -15.93 -0.05
C PHE A 90 0.66 -14.63 0.04
N ARG A 91 1.97 -14.75 -0.26
CA ARG A 91 2.86 -13.60 -0.50
C ARG A 91 2.89 -13.25 -1.98
N VAL A 92 2.66 -11.98 -2.31
CA VAL A 92 2.64 -11.50 -3.69
C VAL A 92 4.06 -11.46 -4.26
N GLY A 93 4.25 -12.07 -5.43
CA GLY A 93 5.47 -11.98 -6.23
C GLY A 93 5.33 -10.93 -7.33
N THR A 94 4.31 -11.10 -8.18
CA THR A 94 4.08 -10.27 -9.37
C THR A 94 2.79 -9.48 -9.22
N MET A 95 2.80 -8.23 -9.69
CA MET A 95 1.63 -7.35 -9.69
C MET A 95 1.36 -6.82 -11.11
N GLY A 96 0.13 -6.98 -11.56
CA GLY A 96 -0.42 -6.39 -12.77
C GLY A 96 -1.35 -5.22 -12.44
N LEU A 97 -1.32 -4.20 -13.29
CA LEU A 97 -2.23 -3.05 -13.20
C LEU A 97 -2.68 -2.67 -14.62
N GLY A 98 -3.98 -2.55 -14.82
CA GLY A 98 -4.56 -2.23 -16.12
C GLY A 98 -5.85 -1.43 -16.02
N TRP A 99 -6.29 -0.89 -17.16
CA TRP A 99 -7.58 -0.21 -17.29
C TRP A 99 -8.49 -1.03 -18.20
N ASP A 100 -9.66 -1.38 -17.70
CA ASP A 100 -10.75 -1.97 -18.49
C ASP A 100 -11.65 -0.84 -18.99
N ALA A 101 -11.59 -0.55 -20.28
CA ALA A 101 -12.35 0.52 -20.91
C ALA A 101 -13.85 0.19 -21.03
N ASP A 102 -14.20 -1.08 -21.14
CA ASP A 102 -15.59 -1.52 -21.26
C ASP A 102 -16.30 -1.43 -19.90
N ALA A 103 -15.60 -1.83 -18.82
CA ALA A 103 -16.10 -1.73 -17.46
C ALA A 103 -15.90 -0.34 -16.82
N GLY A 104 -15.01 0.49 -17.38
CA GLY A 104 -14.63 1.76 -16.78
C GLY A 104 -13.93 1.59 -15.42
N ALA A 105 -13.11 0.55 -15.29
CA ALA A 105 -12.54 0.12 -14.02
C ALA A 105 -11.03 -0.09 -14.09
N VAL A 106 -10.33 0.17 -12.99
CA VAL A 106 -8.94 -0.24 -12.81
C VAL A 106 -8.91 -1.71 -12.40
N VAL A 107 -8.13 -2.52 -13.09
CA VAL A 107 -7.92 -3.93 -12.79
C VAL A 107 -6.57 -4.07 -12.10
N VAL A 108 -6.58 -4.55 -10.86
CA VAL A 108 -5.40 -4.92 -10.09
C VAL A 108 -5.31 -6.44 -10.07
N GLU A 109 -4.15 -6.97 -10.44
CA GLU A 109 -3.88 -8.40 -10.39
C GLU A 109 -2.65 -8.66 -9.51
N LEU A 110 -2.79 -9.55 -8.54
CA LEU A 110 -1.74 -9.90 -7.59
C LEU A 110 -1.52 -11.40 -7.68
N LEU A 111 -0.31 -11.80 -8.06
CA LEU A 111 0.06 -13.20 -8.28
C LEU A 111 0.97 -13.66 -7.14
N ALA A 112 0.74 -14.87 -6.64
CA ALA A 112 1.57 -15.48 -5.61
C ALA A 112 3.01 -15.63 -6.09
N VAL A 113 3.94 -15.48 -5.16
CA VAL A 113 5.34 -15.81 -5.40
C VAL A 113 5.45 -17.31 -5.72
N SER A 114 6.18 -17.62 -6.79
CA SER A 114 6.43 -18.98 -7.25
C SER A 114 7.90 -19.12 -7.62
N GLU A 115 8.47 -20.30 -7.31
CA GLU A 115 9.82 -20.67 -7.75
C GLU A 115 9.84 -21.12 -9.22
N THR A 116 8.67 -21.39 -9.80
CA THR A 116 8.51 -21.76 -11.20
C THR A 116 8.25 -20.49 -12.01
N GLU A 117 9.09 -20.23 -13.01
CA GLU A 117 8.83 -19.20 -14.00
C GLU A 117 7.64 -19.64 -14.87
N PHE A 118 6.58 -18.83 -14.87
CA PHE A 118 5.41 -19.07 -15.72
C PHE A 118 5.50 -18.19 -16.96
N ASP A 119 5.14 -18.76 -18.10
CA ASP A 119 4.96 -18.00 -19.33
C ASP A 119 3.78 -17.04 -19.19
N GLU A 120 3.83 -15.88 -19.86
CA GLU A 120 2.74 -14.89 -19.83
C GLU A 120 1.39 -15.51 -20.25
N SER A 121 1.40 -16.47 -21.18
CA SER A 121 0.19 -17.17 -21.61
C SER A 121 -0.50 -17.94 -20.48
N VAL A 122 0.25 -18.59 -19.59
CA VAL A 122 -0.29 -19.34 -18.43
C VAL A 122 -1.01 -18.40 -17.45
N VAL A 123 -0.46 -17.19 -17.28
CA VAL A 123 -1.02 -16.17 -16.40
C VAL A 123 -2.27 -15.55 -17.03
N LEU A 124 -2.21 -15.18 -18.31
CA LEU A 124 -3.28 -14.47 -19.03
C LEU A 124 -4.49 -15.35 -19.35
N ASP A 125 -4.27 -16.62 -19.74
CA ASP A 125 -5.35 -17.57 -20.10
C ASP A 125 -5.99 -18.24 -18.88
N ASP A 126 -5.61 -17.77 -17.70
CA ASP A 126 -6.05 -18.26 -16.43
C ASP A 126 -5.85 -19.79 -16.20
N ALA A 127 -4.79 -20.38 -16.77
CA ALA A 127 -4.57 -21.84 -16.78
C ALA A 127 -4.42 -22.43 -15.37
N ASP A 128 -4.94 -23.66 -15.17
CA ASP A 128 -5.03 -24.32 -13.86
C ASP A 128 -3.67 -24.53 -13.15
N ASP A 129 -2.57 -24.50 -13.90
CA ASP A 129 -1.20 -24.69 -13.44
C ASP A 129 -0.45 -23.38 -13.11
N GLY A 130 -1.07 -22.21 -13.30
CA GLY A 130 -0.51 -20.93 -12.91
C GLY A 130 -0.45 -20.69 -11.39
N PRO A 131 0.13 -19.56 -10.93
CA PRO A 131 0.18 -19.23 -9.51
C PRO A 131 -1.20 -18.76 -9.00
N ASP A 132 -1.40 -18.86 -7.68
CA ASP A 132 -2.59 -18.30 -7.03
C ASP A 132 -2.67 -16.79 -7.28
N ALA A 133 -3.89 -16.27 -7.44
CA ALA A 133 -4.09 -14.89 -7.85
C ALA A 133 -5.26 -14.21 -7.14
N VAL A 134 -5.14 -12.89 -6.94
CA VAL A 134 -6.25 -12.01 -6.55
C VAL A 134 -6.42 -10.97 -7.64
N ARG A 135 -7.62 -10.90 -8.23
CA ARG A 135 -7.99 -9.93 -9.27
C ARG A 135 -9.10 -9.03 -8.74
N VAL A 136 -8.84 -7.73 -8.67
CA VAL A 136 -9.75 -6.73 -8.10
C VAL A 136 -10.05 -5.67 -9.14
N PHE A 137 -11.34 -5.37 -9.32
CA PHE A 137 -11.81 -4.29 -10.18
C PHE A 137 -12.22 -3.12 -9.29
N LEU A 138 -11.63 -1.95 -9.52
CA LEU A 138 -11.83 -0.75 -8.74
C LEU A 138 -12.43 0.35 -9.60
N THR A 139 -13.38 1.10 -9.04
CA THR A 139 -13.77 2.37 -9.65
C THR A 139 -12.60 3.37 -9.59
N PRO A 140 -12.58 4.40 -10.46
CA PRO A 140 -11.57 5.47 -10.37
C PRO A 140 -11.48 6.12 -8.99
N GLU A 141 -12.61 6.23 -8.29
CA GLU A 141 -12.69 6.76 -6.93
C GLU A 141 -12.02 5.84 -5.91
N GLN A 142 -12.36 4.54 -5.92
CA GLN A 142 -11.73 3.55 -5.05
C GLN A 142 -10.23 3.45 -5.30
N ALA A 143 -9.80 3.52 -6.56
CA ALA A 143 -8.40 3.53 -6.95
C ALA A 143 -7.64 4.76 -6.40
N ARG A 144 -8.25 5.96 -6.45
CA ARG A 144 -7.69 7.17 -5.83
C ARG A 144 -7.56 7.04 -4.32
N GLU A 145 -8.63 6.59 -3.65
CA GLU A 145 -8.63 6.41 -2.20
C GLU A 145 -7.58 5.39 -1.77
N PHE A 146 -7.45 4.29 -2.52
CA PHE A 146 -6.42 3.28 -2.30
C PHE A 146 -5.01 3.86 -2.38
N SER A 147 -4.68 4.63 -3.42
CA SER A 147 -3.36 5.26 -3.56
C SER A 147 -3.06 6.17 -2.37
N LEU A 148 -3.97 7.09 -2.07
CA LEU A 148 -3.79 8.08 -0.99
C LEU A 148 -3.62 7.40 0.39
N ARG A 149 -4.45 6.40 0.68
CA ARG A 149 -4.34 5.63 1.92
C ARG A 149 -3.01 4.86 1.99
N SER A 150 -2.60 4.23 0.89
CA SER A 150 -1.38 3.44 0.84
C SER A 150 -0.14 4.28 1.11
N GLU A 151 -0.06 5.48 0.51
CA GLU A 151 1.00 6.45 0.78
C GLU A 151 1.09 6.81 2.27
N ARG A 152 -0.08 7.05 2.90
CA ARG A 152 -0.15 7.34 4.35
C ARG A 152 0.33 6.17 5.20
N VAL A 153 -0.07 4.94 4.90
CA VAL A 153 0.36 3.73 5.64
C VAL A 153 1.87 3.52 5.53
N ILE A 154 2.43 3.74 4.33
CA ILE A 154 3.86 3.64 4.08
C ILE A 154 4.62 4.70 4.91
N ALA A 155 4.12 5.93 4.92
CA ALA A 155 4.70 7.06 5.66
C ALA A 155 4.63 6.88 7.19
N ALA A 156 3.56 6.29 7.72
CA ALA A 156 3.28 6.17 9.15
C ALA A 156 4.31 5.38 9.98
N GLY A 157 5.29 4.70 9.36
CA GLY A 157 6.37 4.02 10.10
C GLY A 157 7.63 4.84 10.28
N ARG A 158 7.63 6.12 9.92
CA ARG A 158 8.72 7.04 10.26
C ARG A 158 8.48 7.55 11.68
N ALA A 159 9.55 7.83 12.42
CA ALA A 159 9.41 8.51 13.70
C ALA A 159 8.60 9.80 13.48
N PRO A 160 7.55 10.06 14.27
CA PRO A 160 6.80 11.30 14.16
C PRO A 160 7.71 12.47 14.53
N CYS A 161 7.57 13.59 13.82
CA CYS A 161 8.28 14.80 14.16
C CYS A 161 7.88 15.22 15.58
N PRO A 162 8.83 15.45 16.51
CA PRO A 162 8.51 15.80 17.89
C PRO A 162 7.82 17.17 18.02
N LEU A 163 7.77 17.96 16.95
CA LEU A 163 7.17 19.28 16.93
C LEU A 163 5.75 19.27 16.35
N CYS A 164 5.54 18.67 15.18
CA CYS A 164 4.24 18.71 14.48
C CYS A 164 3.51 17.36 14.40
N GLY A 165 4.14 16.24 14.77
CA GLY A 165 3.54 14.90 14.69
C GLY A 165 3.60 14.25 13.31
N GLU A 166 4.02 14.97 12.27
CA GLU A 166 4.13 14.44 10.90
C GLU A 166 5.31 13.46 10.74
N PRO A 167 5.19 12.44 9.87
CA PRO A 167 6.28 11.49 9.60
C PRO A 167 7.57 12.17 9.10
N LEU A 168 8.73 11.84 9.67
CA LEU A 168 10.02 12.42 9.25
C LEU A 168 10.50 11.89 7.88
N ALA A 169 10.72 12.79 6.91
CA ALA A 169 11.33 12.49 5.60
C ALA A 169 12.83 12.14 5.73
N PRO A 170 13.41 11.30 4.84
CA PRO A 170 14.83 10.92 4.91
C PRO A 170 15.77 12.09 4.62
N GLU A 171 15.36 13.03 3.76
CA GLU A 171 16.12 14.24 3.43
C GLU A 171 15.94 15.37 4.47
N GLY A 172 15.17 15.11 5.54
CA GLY A 172 14.77 16.05 6.58
C GLY A 172 13.33 16.54 6.40
N HIS A 173 12.59 16.62 7.50
CA HIS A 173 11.23 17.16 7.51
C HIS A 173 11.24 18.68 7.68
N VAL A 174 10.54 19.40 6.81
CA VAL A 174 10.31 20.84 6.93
C VAL A 174 9.12 21.07 7.86
N CYS A 175 9.40 21.27 9.15
CA CYS A 175 8.36 21.48 10.15
C CYS A 175 7.69 22.85 9.96
N ILE A 176 6.37 22.83 9.71
CA ILE A 176 5.54 24.05 9.58
C ILE A 176 5.56 24.86 10.89
N ARG A 177 5.60 24.21 12.05
CA ARG A 177 5.71 24.90 13.36
C ARG A 177 7.02 25.66 13.54
N THR A 178 8.05 25.30 12.77
CA THR A 178 9.36 25.96 12.81
C THR A 178 9.66 26.78 11.55
N ASN A 179 8.69 26.97 10.64
CA ASN A 179 8.89 27.61 9.34
C ASN A 179 10.15 27.08 8.60
N GLY A 180 10.43 25.77 8.69
CA GLY A 180 11.56 25.14 8.01
C GLY A 180 12.96 25.46 8.56
N TYR A 181 13.10 26.09 9.72
CA TYR A 181 14.41 26.41 10.29
C TYR A 181 15.14 25.14 10.79
N ARG A 182 16.22 24.74 10.11
CA ARG A 182 17.12 23.67 10.55
C ARG A 182 18.10 24.21 11.61
N ARG A 183 17.99 23.77 12.86
CA ARG A 183 19.19 23.66 13.71
C ARG A 183 19.81 22.30 13.43
N GLY A 184 21.03 22.29 12.91
CA GLY A 184 21.83 21.08 12.85
C GLY A 184 22.14 20.58 14.26
N GLU A 185 22.46 19.29 14.30
CA GLU A 185 23.21 18.58 15.34
C GLU A 185 22.42 17.71 16.34
N SER A 186 22.59 16.40 16.15
CA SER A 186 22.72 15.31 17.14
C SER A 186 21.58 15.08 18.16
N PHE A 187 20.73 14.10 17.88
CA PHE A 187 20.15 13.27 18.94
C PHE A 187 21.13 12.14 19.28
N GLY A 188 22.09 12.43 20.15
CA GLY A 188 22.95 11.45 20.81
C GLY A 188 22.57 11.39 22.28
N PHE A 189 22.15 10.21 22.74
CA PHE A 189 21.70 9.92 24.10
C PHE A 189 22.68 10.45 25.16
N ALA A 190 22.16 11.19 26.14
CA ALA A 190 22.85 11.45 27.39
C ALA A 190 22.89 10.13 28.18
N ILE A 191 24.09 9.59 28.39
CA ILE A 191 24.31 8.56 29.39
C ILE A 191 24.60 9.30 30.70
N ASP A 192 23.75 9.03 31.67
CA ASP A 192 23.82 9.47 33.05
C ASP A 192 24.96 8.70 33.73
N ASP A 193 26.00 9.40 34.16
CA ASP A 193 26.98 8.89 35.13
C ASP A 193 27.08 9.93 36.25
N ALA A 194 26.05 9.94 37.10
CA ALA A 194 26.12 10.44 38.46
C ALA A 194 26.45 9.26 39.39
N ASP A 195 27.63 9.30 40.00
CA ASP A 195 27.86 9.24 41.45
C ASP A 195 29.35 8.88 41.70
N ASP A 196 30.16 9.80 42.23
CA ASP A 196 30.29 10.17 43.65
C ASP A 196 31.38 9.31 44.33
N ASP A 197 32.53 9.91 44.61
CA ASP A 197 33.14 9.89 45.96
C ASP A 197 34.50 10.63 45.98
N GLU A 198 34.47 11.78 46.66
CA GLU A 198 35.61 12.50 47.25
C GLU A 198 36.31 11.66 48.34
N VAL A 199 37.65 11.56 48.31
CA VAL A 199 38.61 12.07 49.33
C VAL A 199 40.06 11.92 48.89
#